data_AF-A0AA40MHC9-F1
#
_entry.id   AF-A0AA40MHC9-F1
#
_cell.length_a   1.000
_cell.length_b   1.000
_cell.length_c   1.000
_cell.angle_alpha   90.00
_cell.angle_beta   90.00
_cell.angle_gamma   90.00
#
_symmetry.space_group_name_H-M   'P 1'
#
loop_
_entity.id
_entity.type
_entity.pdbx_description
1 polymer ?
#
loop_
_entity_poly.entity_id
_entity_poly.type
_entity_poly.pdbx_seq_one_letter_code
_entity_poly.pdbx_strand_id
1 'polypeptide(L)'
;MHVAAGTQATDAVNVGQLNLAMSNANAYTNQRIGDLQQSITDTARDAYSGVAAATALTMIPDVDRDKRVSIGVGGAVYKGHRAVALGGTARINENLKVRAGVAMSAGGNAVGIGMSWQW
;
A
#
# COMPACT_ATOMS: atom_id res chain seq x y z
N MET A 1 24.95 50.97 16.11
CA MET A 1 25.87 50.15 15.29
C MET A 1 25.03 49.12 14.56
N HIS A 2 25.23 48.89 13.26
CA HIS A 2 24.49 47.89 12.47
C HIS A 2 25.49 46.91 11.86
N VAL A 3 25.15 45.61 11.86
CA VAL A 3 25.99 44.56 11.27
C VAL A 3 25.62 44.43 9.79
N ALA A 4 26.55 44.78 8.90
CA ALA A 4 26.41 44.54 7.47
C ALA A 4 26.37 43.04 7.16
N ALA A 5 25.88 42.65 5.99
CA ALA A 5 25.85 41.24 5.61
C ALA A 5 27.28 40.69 5.48
N GLY A 6 27.57 39.57 6.13
CA GLY A 6 28.85 38.87 6.02
C GLY A 6 28.99 38.23 4.63
N THR A 7 30.19 38.28 4.04
CA THR A 7 30.47 37.72 2.71
C THR A 7 31.55 36.64 2.74
N GLN A 8 32.44 36.66 3.75
CA GLN A 8 33.45 35.64 3.97
C GLN A 8 33.00 34.63 5.04
N ALA A 9 33.61 33.44 5.05
CA ALA A 9 33.21 32.36 5.95
C ALA A 9 33.39 32.67 7.45
N THR A 10 34.29 33.58 7.80
CA THR A 10 34.55 34.02 9.19
C THR A 10 33.79 35.28 9.58
N ASP A 11 32.98 35.84 8.68
CA ASP A 11 32.19 37.04 8.97
C ASP A 11 31.01 36.71 9.88
N ALA A 12 30.60 37.68 10.70
CA ALA A 12 29.34 37.58 11.43
C ALA A 12 28.15 37.69 10.48
N VAL A 13 27.12 36.85 10.67
CA VAL A 13 25.86 36.93 9.93
C VAL A 13 24.95 37.98 10.54
N ASN A 14 24.17 38.68 9.71
CA ASN A 14 23.13 39.59 10.18
C ASN A 14 21.74 38.90 10.21
N VAL A 15 20.77 39.56 10.84
CA VAL A 15 19.40 39.03 11.00
C VAL A 15 18.71 38.80 9.64
N GLY A 16 19.04 39.57 8.61
CA GLY A 16 18.51 39.35 7.26
C GLY A 16 19.00 38.04 6.63
N GLN A 17 20.29 37.75 6.75
CA GLN A 17 20.89 36.49 6.28
C GLN A 17 20.34 35.28 7.05
N LEU A 18 20.21 35.41 8.38
CA LEU A 18 19.60 34.38 9.22
C LEU A 18 18.13 34.14 8.83
N ASN A 19 17.32 35.20 8.70
CA ASN A 19 15.91 35.09 8.34
C ASN A 19 15.72 34.46 6.95
N LEU A 20 16.58 34.78 5.98
CA LEU A 20 16.56 34.15 4.66
C LEU A 20 16.87 32.65 4.76
N ALA A 21 17.93 32.28 5.49
CA ALA A 21 18.30 30.88 5.69
C ALA A 21 17.19 30.10 6.42
N MET A 22 16.58 30.69 7.46
CA MET A 22 15.46 30.11 8.19
C MET A 22 14.22 29.97 7.29
N SER A 23 13.89 30.98 6.48
CA SER A 23 12.78 30.91 5.53
C SER A 23 12.97 29.79 4.50
N ASN A 24 14.18 29.65 3.95
CA ASN A 24 14.50 28.60 3.01
C ASN A 24 14.45 27.20 3.66
N ALA A 25 14.98 27.07 4.87
CA ALA A 25 14.91 25.83 5.65
C ALA A 25 13.47 25.44 5.99
N ASN A 26 12.64 26.41 6.39
CA ASN A 26 11.22 26.20 6.66
C ASN A 26 10.45 25.80 5.41
N ALA A 27 10.67 26.48 4.28
CA ALA A 27 10.03 26.14 3.01
C ALA A 27 10.39 24.72 2.56
N TYR A 28 11.69 24.37 2.60
CA TYR A 28 12.16 23.02 2.29
C TYR A 28 11.53 21.97 3.23
N THR A 29 11.51 22.25 4.54
CA THR A 29 10.95 21.34 5.54
C THR A 29 9.44 21.16 5.35
N ASN A 30 8.70 22.23 5.13
CA ASN A 30 7.25 22.19 4.89
C ASN A 30 6.92 21.38 3.64
N GLN A 31 7.69 21.54 2.56
CA GLN A 31 7.54 20.74 1.36
C GLN A 31 7.78 19.25 1.66
N ARG A 32 8.88 18.90 2.33
CA ARG A 32 9.19 17.52 2.68
C ARG A 32 8.14 16.89 3.59
N ILE A 33 7.60 17.65 4.55
CA ILE A 33 6.53 17.17 5.42
C ILE A 33 5.24 16.96 4.64
N GLY A 34 4.91 17.85 3.70
CA GLY A 34 3.78 17.67 2.78
C GLY A 34 3.91 16.39 1.95
N ASP A 35 5.07 16.18 1.32
CA ASP A 35 5.37 14.98 0.53
C ASP A 35 5.26 13.70 1.39
N LEU A 36 5.74 13.74 2.63
CA LEU A 36 5.66 12.63 3.58
C LEU A 36 4.22 12.34 3.98
N GLN A 37 3.42 13.36 4.30
CA GLN A 37 2.02 13.19 4.67
C GLN A 37 1.21 12.56 3.52
N GLN A 38 1.48 12.98 2.29
CA GLN A 38 0.88 12.37 1.11
C GLN A 38 1.30 10.89 0.97
N SER A 39 2.60 10.61 1.08
CA SER A 39 3.13 9.24 1.00
C SER A 39 2.54 8.32 2.08
N ILE A 40 2.34 8.82 3.30
CA ILE A 40 1.70 8.09 4.40
C ILE A 40 0.23 7.78 4.06
N THR A 41 -0.48 8.76 3.50
CA THR A 41 -1.90 8.61 3.12
C THR A 41 -2.05 7.57 2.02
N ASP A 42 -1.18 7.61 1.00
CA ASP A 42 -1.18 6.64 -0.09
C ASP A 42 -0.83 5.24 0.42
N THR A 43 0.19 5.13 1.27
CA THR A 43 0.57 3.85 1.91
C THR A 43 -0.59 3.26 2.72
N ALA A 44 -1.31 4.09 3.49
CA ALA A 44 -2.46 3.63 4.27
C ALA A 44 -3.60 3.14 3.35
N ARG A 45 -3.87 3.88 2.27
CA ARG A 45 -4.86 3.51 1.25
C ARG A 45 -4.50 2.19 0.57
N ASP A 46 -3.24 1.99 0.21
CA ASP A 46 -2.75 0.75 -0.41
C ASP A 46 -2.87 -0.43 0.55
N ALA A 47 -2.50 -0.23 1.82
CA ALA A 47 -2.67 -1.26 2.86
C ALA A 47 -4.15 -1.65 3.05
N TYR A 48 -5.06 -0.68 3.16
CA TYR A 48 -6.50 -0.97 3.31
C TYR A 48 -7.09 -1.63 2.07
N SER A 49 -6.64 -1.23 0.88
CA SER A 49 -7.03 -1.86 -0.38
C SER A 49 -6.50 -3.30 -0.47
N GLY A 50 -5.29 -3.56 0.01
CA GLY A 50 -4.70 -4.89 0.13
C GLY A 50 -5.48 -5.80 1.09
N VAL A 51 -5.93 -5.29 2.24
CA VAL A 51 -6.79 -6.05 3.17
C VAL A 51 -8.12 -6.41 2.51
N ALA A 52 -8.75 -5.46 1.79
CA ALA A 52 -9.93 -5.75 1.01
C ALA A 52 -9.66 -6.82 -0.05
N ALA A 53 -8.54 -6.73 -0.78
CA ALA A 53 -8.14 -7.68 -1.81
C ALA A 53 -7.96 -9.10 -1.26
N ALA A 54 -7.26 -9.25 -0.12
CA ALA A 54 -7.10 -10.52 0.56
C ALA A 54 -8.45 -11.08 1.05
N THR A 55 -9.30 -10.23 1.62
CA THR A 55 -10.64 -10.63 2.04
C THR A 55 -11.46 -11.12 0.85
N ALA A 56 -11.44 -10.40 -0.27
CA ALA A 56 -12.10 -10.80 -1.50
C ALA A 56 -11.59 -12.16 -2.01
N LEU A 57 -10.28 -12.41 -1.96
CA LEU A 57 -9.69 -13.71 -2.31
C LEU A 57 -10.23 -14.84 -1.43
N THR A 58 -10.38 -14.62 -0.12
CA THR A 58 -10.90 -15.65 0.80
C THR A 58 -12.39 -15.95 0.60
N MET A 59 -13.16 -15.00 0.09
CA MET A 59 -14.60 -15.16 -0.16
C MET A 59 -14.91 -15.89 -1.48
N ILE A 60 -13.91 -16.20 -2.32
CA ILE A 60 -14.14 -17.03 -3.51
C ILE A 60 -14.53 -18.46 -3.06
N PRO A 61 -15.69 -18.98 -3.48
CA PRO A 61 -16.14 -20.33 -3.11
C PRO A 61 -15.14 -21.42 -3.48
N ASP A 62 -15.09 -22.49 -2.68
CA ASP A 62 -14.23 -23.65 -2.96
C ASP A 62 -14.89 -24.64 -3.94
N VAL A 63 -14.10 -25.59 -4.44
CA VAL A 63 -14.57 -26.64 -5.34
C VAL A 63 -15.47 -27.66 -4.64
N ASP A 64 -16.64 -27.90 -5.23
CA ASP A 64 -17.59 -28.93 -4.77
C ASP A 64 -16.95 -30.32 -4.71
N ARG A 65 -17.52 -31.21 -3.88
CA ARG A 65 -16.95 -32.54 -3.62
C ARG A 65 -16.83 -33.40 -4.88
N ASP A 66 -17.71 -33.21 -5.85
CA ASP A 66 -17.76 -34.03 -7.07
C ASP A 66 -17.04 -33.39 -8.28
N LYS A 67 -16.38 -32.24 -8.07
CA LYS A 67 -15.68 -31.50 -9.13
C LYS A 67 -14.18 -31.42 -8.84
N ARG A 68 -13.37 -31.43 -9.90
CA ARG A 68 -11.90 -31.36 -9.81
C ARG A 68 -11.37 -29.92 -9.88
N VAL A 69 -12.11 -28.98 -10.44
CA VAL A 69 -11.69 -27.58 -10.59
C VAL A 69 -12.87 -26.67 -10.31
N SER A 70 -12.62 -25.53 -9.67
CA SER A 70 -13.55 -24.42 -9.50
C SER A 70 -12.88 -23.11 -9.92
N ILE A 71 -13.67 -22.20 -10.45
CA ILE A 71 -13.29 -20.80 -10.68
C ILE A 71 -14.42 -19.97 -10.09
N GLY A 72 -14.06 -18.92 -9.37
CA GLY A 72 -15.02 -18.02 -8.78
C GLY A 72 -14.48 -16.62 -8.63
N VAL A 73 -15.39 -15.75 -8.25
CA VAL A 73 -15.13 -14.33 -8.04
C VAL A 73 -15.55 -13.96 -6.61
N GLY A 74 -14.78 -13.08 -5.99
CA GLY A 74 -15.05 -12.59 -4.64
C GLY A 74 -15.00 -11.07 -4.62
N GLY A 75 -15.72 -10.47 -3.68
CA GLY A 75 -15.72 -9.03 -3.48
C GLY A 75 -15.63 -8.70 -2.01
N ALA A 76 -14.97 -7.61 -1.67
CA ALA A 76 -14.89 -7.15 -0.29
C ALA A 76 -14.78 -5.62 -0.22
N VAL A 77 -15.22 -5.10 0.93
CA VAL A 77 -15.10 -3.68 1.27
C VAL A 77 -14.49 -3.58 2.66
N TYR A 78 -13.40 -2.81 2.79
CA TYR A 78 -12.71 -2.58 4.07
C TYR A 78 -12.35 -1.11 4.22
N LYS A 79 -12.81 -0.47 5.31
CA LYS A 79 -12.54 0.95 5.61
C LYS A 79 -12.79 1.89 4.41
N GLY A 80 -13.88 1.67 3.66
CA GLY A 80 -14.23 2.44 2.47
C GLY A 80 -13.51 2.01 1.17
N HIS A 81 -12.55 1.10 1.23
CA HIS A 81 -11.82 0.57 0.08
C HIS A 81 -12.49 -0.69 -0.44
N ARG A 82 -12.65 -0.79 -1.76
CA ARG A 82 -13.30 -1.93 -2.42
C ARG A 82 -12.26 -2.75 -3.15
N ALA A 83 -12.45 -4.06 -3.15
CA ALA A 83 -11.63 -4.97 -3.94
C ALA A 83 -12.48 -6.10 -4.52
N VAL A 84 -12.00 -6.60 -5.66
CA VAL A 84 -12.58 -7.74 -6.37
C VAL A 84 -11.48 -8.77 -6.58
N ALA A 85 -11.82 -10.05 -6.45
CA ALA A 85 -10.91 -11.16 -6.62
C ALA A 85 -11.43 -12.15 -7.64
N LEU A 86 -10.51 -12.79 -8.34
CA LEU A 86 -10.73 -13.88 -9.29
C LEU A 86 -9.77 -14.99 -8.91
N GLY A 87 -10.26 -16.22 -8.81
CA GLY A 87 -9.40 -17.33 -8.43
C GLY A 87 -10.09 -18.65 -8.59
N GLY A 88 -9.34 -19.71 -8.40
CA GLY A 88 -9.83 -21.06 -8.54
C GLY A 88 -9.09 -22.04 -7.66
N THR A 89 -9.79 -23.11 -7.32
CA THR A 89 -9.22 -24.26 -6.63
C THR A 89 -9.20 -25.45 -7.58
N ALA A 90 -8.09 -26.18 -7.64
CA ALA A 90 -7.97 -27.48 -8.28
C ALA A 90 -7.72 -28.58 -7.23
N ARG A 91 -8.45 -29.69 -7.32
CA ARG A 91 -8.23 -30.91 -6.55
C ARG A 91 -7.40 -31.87 -7.39
N ILE A 92 -6.16 -32.09 -6.95
CA ILE A 92 -5.22 -32.98 -7.64
C ILE A 92 -5.61 -34.43 -7.34
N ASN A 93 -5.72 -34.78 -6.05
CA ASN A 93 -6.15 -36.08 -5.53
C ASN A 93 -7.21 -35.88 -4.43
N GLU A 94 -7.84 -36.95 -3.94
CA GLU A 94 -8.79 -36.87 -2.81
C GLU A 94 -8.17 -36.22 -1.57
N ASN A 95 -6.86 -36.40 -1.41
CA ASN A 95 -6.07 -35.90 -0.30
C ASN A 95 -5.38 -34.56 -0.58
N LEU A 96 -5.37 -34.02 -1.82
CA LEU A 96 -4.59 -32.83 -2.16
C LEU A 96 -5.41 -31.81 -2.96
N LYS A 97 -5.53 -30.59 -2.42
CA LYS A 97 -6.10 -29.42 -3.11
C LYS A 97 -5.08 -28.30 -3.23
N VAL A 98 -5.17 -27.55 -4.31
CA VAL A 98 -4.39 -26.32 -4.56
C VAL A 98 -5.34 -25.20 -4.97
N ARG A 99 -5.06 -23.97 -4.57
CA ARG A 99 -5.85 -22.78 -4.91
C ARG A 99 -4.91 -21.68 -5.36
N ALA A 100 -5.31 -20.93 -6.38
CA ALA A 100 -4.62 -19.73 -6.80
C ALA A 100 -5.64 -18.64 -7.13
N GLY A 101 -5.25 -17.39 -6.94
CA GLY A 101 -6.12 -16.26 -7.28
C GLY A 101 -5.38 -14.94 -7.32
N VAL A 102 -6.01 -13.99 -7.98
CA VAL A 102 -5.61 -12.60 -8.09
C VAL A 102 -6.72 -11.72 -7.55
N ALA A 103 -6.37 -10.63 -6.90
CA ALA A 103 -7.31 -9.59 -6.50
C ALA A 103 -6.84 -8.23 -6.98
N MET A 104 -7.82 -7.40 -7.31
CA MET A 104 -7.67 -6.06 -7.84
C MET A 104 -8.38 -5.11 -6.90
N SER A 105 -7.69 -4.03 -6.56
CA SER A 105 -8.19 -3.00 -5.66
C SER A 105 -7.70 -1.62 -6.09
N ALA A 106 -8.26 -0.56 -5.52
CA ALA A 106 -7.87 0.80 -5.85
C ALA A 106 -6.42 1.15 -5.47
N GLY A 107 -5.80 0.38 -4.58
CA GLY A 107 -4.40 0.54 -4.14
C GLY A 107 -3.45 -0.53 -4.69
N GLY A 108 -3.89 -1.31 -5.68
CA GLY A 108 -3.04 -2.29 -6.36
C GLY A 108 -3.61 -3.70 -6.43
N ASN A 109 -2.79 -4.60 -6.97
CA ASN A 109 -3.16 -6.00 -7.22
C ASN A 109 -2.45 -6.93 -6.22
N ALA A 110 -3.16 -7.94 -5.74
CA ALA A 110 -2.62 -9.00 -4.89
C ALA A 110 -2.72 -10.34 -5.61
N VAL A 111 -1.76 -11.23 -5.38
CA VAL A 111 -1.75 -12.59 -5.92
C VAL A 111 -1.47 -13.56 -4.79
N GLY A 112 -2.19 -14.67 -4.75
CA GLY A 112 -2.03 -15.69 -3.73
C GLY A 112 -2.16 -17.10 -4.29
N ILE A 113 -1.40 -18.03 -3.69
CA ILE A 113 -1.50 -19.47 -3.94
C ILE A 113 -1.52 -20.19 -2.59
N GLY A 114 -2.24 -21.29 -2.50
CA GLY A 114 -2.34 -22.12 -1.30
C GLY A 114 -2.53 -23.59 -1.66
N MET A 115 -2.18 -24.48 -0.74
CA MET A 115 -2.37 -25.92 -0.89
C MET A 115 -2.81 -26.52 0.44
N SER A 116 -3.58 -27.60 0.39
CA SER A 116 -4.03 -28.33 1.57
C SER A 116 -3.93 -29.83 1.32
N TRP A 117 -3.41 -30.55 2.31
CA TRP A 117 -3.41 -32.01 2.34
C TRP A 117 -4.40 -32.52 3.40
N GLN A 118 -5.14 -33.58 3.09
CA GLN A 118 -6.10 -34.22 3.98
C GLN A 118 -5.81 -35.72 4.06
N TRP A 119 -5.87 -36.32 5.25
CA TRP A 119 -5.73 -37.77 5.48
C TRP A 119 -7.00 -38.37 6.06
#